data_AF-A0A8S3WNS6-F1
#
_entry.id   AF-A0A8S3WNS6-F1
#
_cell.length_a   1.000
_cell.length_b   1.000
_cell.length_c   1.000
_cell.angle_alpha   90.00
_cell.angle_beta   90.00
_cell.angle_gamma   90.00
#
_symmetry.space_group_name_H-M   'P 1'
#
loop_
_entity.id
_entity.type
_entity.pdbx_description
1 polymer ?
#
loop_
_entity_poly.entity_id
_entity_poly.type
_entity_poly.pdbx_seq_one_letter_code
_entity_poly.pdbx_strand_id
1 'polypeptide(L)'
;MNSDAVVSDKHYNNLHFFIGLGLATSSSIFIGSSFIIKKIALKKLNDLGNLRASAGGYGYLKQWMWWLGLLTMVVGEGANLLAYAFAPAALVTPLGALSVLVAAVLSSKFLNEKLNFIGKIGCFLCIIGSVIFVIHSPKTEEIQEFSELQNKIFDFLFISYVLTIFVMTLIIKIVFVPRFGNTNVVVYLLICSAIGSLTVVFCKGVALGIKETVEGGEVIQDRKLTNPVLSIKNWYLSGFLNNRQ
;
A
#
# COMPACT_ATOMS: atom_id res chain seq x y z
N MET A 1 -29.82 -6.93 26.94
CA MET A 1 -29.53 -6.86 25.49
C MET A 1 -28.17 -6.18 25.35
N ASN A 2 -27.18 -6.88 24.78
CA ASN A 2 -25.87 -6.37 24.32
C ASN A 2 -24.70 -6.08 25.30
N SER A 3 -24.45 -6.93 26.29
CA SER A 3 -23.09 -7.01 26.87
C SER A 3 -22.19 -7.89 25.98
N ASP A 4 -22.67 -9.07 25.60
CA ASP A 4 -21.89 -10.07 24.87
C ASP A 4 -21.67 -9.70 23.40
N ALA A 5 -22.66 -9.05 22.76
CA ALA A 5 -22.48 -8.57 21.38
C ALA A 5 -21.49 -7.40 21.29
N VAL A 6 -21.45 -6.51 22.29
CA VAL A 6 -20.49 -5.39 22.33
C VAL A 6 -19.07 -5.90 22.63
N VAL A 7 -18.93 -6.94 23.45
CA VAL A 7 -17.64 -7.58 23.71
C VAL A 7 -17.15 -8.37 22.50
N SER A 8 -18.06 -9.10 21.81
CA SER A 8 -17.72 -9.86 20.60
C SER A 8 -17.29 -8.94 19.45
N ASP A 9 -17.97 -7.81 19.26
CA ASP A 9 -17.65 -6.81 18.24
C ASP A 9 -16.28 -6.15 18.49
N LYS A 10 -16.00 -5.81 19.75
CA LYS A 10 -14.71 -5.24 20.16
C LYS A 10 -13.55 -6.24 20.00
N HIS A 11 -13.78 -7.54 20.23
CA HIS A 11 -12.74 -8.56 20.05
C HIS A 11 -12.43 -8.79 18.56
N TYR A 12 -13.46 -8.81 17.71
CA TYR A 12 -13.34 -8.92 16.26
C TYR A 12 -12.56 -7.74 15.65
N ASN A 13 -12.87 -6.51 16.06
CA ASN A 13 -12.17 -5.31 15.60
C ASN A 13 -10.68 -5.27 15.99
N ASN A 14 -10.33 -5.75 17.18
CA ASN A 14 -8.93 -5.86 17.59
C ASN A 14 -8.18 -6.93 16.79
N LEU A 15 -8.84 -8.05 16.46
CA LEU A 15 -8.23 -9.12 15.66
C LEU A 15 -7.86 -8.63 14.26
N HIS A 16 -8.78 -7.96 13.55
CA HIS A 16 -8.51 -7.35 12.23
C HIS A 16 -7.36 -6.35 12.27
N PHE A 17 -7.34 -5.53 13.31
CA PHE A 17 -6.25 -4.59 13.54
C PHE A 17 -4.88 -5.28 13.70
N PHE A 18 -4.79 -6.32 14.53
CA PHE A 18 -3.56 -7.08 14.72
C PHE A 18 -3.14 -7.85 13.46
N ILE A 19 -4.11 -8.37 12.71
CA ILE A 19 -3.86 -9.01 11.41
C ILE A 19 -3.28 -7.98 10.43
N GLY A 20 -3.87 -6.80 10.31
CA GLY A 20 -3.36 -5.73 9.45
C GLY A 20 -1.98 -5.23 9.88
N LEU A 21 -1.73 -5.10 11.18
CA LEU A 21 -0.40 -4.77 11.72
C LEU A 21 0.65 -5.85 11.40
N GLY A 22 0.30 -7.13 11.56
CA GLY A 22 1.17 -8.26 11.21
C GLY A 22 1.46 -8.33 9.71
N LEU A 23 0.46 -8.08 8.87
CA LEU A 23 0.60 -8.01 7.41
C LEU A 23 1.49 -6.84 6.99
N ALA A 24 1.31 -5.65 7.56
CA ALA A 24 2.12 -4.47 7.23
C ALA A 24 3.58 -4.58 7.70
N THR A 25 3.82 -5.22 8.85
CA THR A 25 5.19 -5.45 9.33
C THR A 25 5.91 -6.51 8.51
N SER A 26 5.25 -7.62 8.19
CA SER A 26 5.80 -8.66 7.32
C SER A 26 6.05 -8.16 5.89
N SER A 27 5.10 -7.40 5.31
CA SER A 27 5.27 -6.78 3.99
C SER A 27 6.51 -5.89 3.95
N SER A 28 6.72 -5.07 4.98
CA SER A 28 7.86 -4.17 5.08
C SER A 28 9.20 -4.92 5.10
N ILE A 29 9.26 -6.08 5.75
CA ILE A 29 10.44 -6.95 5.74
C ILE A 29 10.70 -7.51 4.34
N PHE A 30 9.67 -7.99 3.65
CA PHE A 30 9.79 -8.51 2.29
C PHE A 30 10.22 -7.41 1.30
N ILE A 31 9.57 -6.25 1.35
CA ILE A 31 9.89 -5.09 0.51
C ILE A 31 11.33 -4.64 0.78
N GLY A 32 11.72 -4.46 2.05
CA GLY A 32 13.08 -4.08 2.42
C GLY A 32 14.14 -5.07 1.95
N SER A 33 13.88 -6.36 2.10
CA SER A 33 14.76 -7.44 1.63
C SER A 33 14.88 -7.46 0.10
N SER A 34 13.76 -7.22 -0.61
CA SER A 34 13.71 -7.20 -2.07
C SER A 34 14.64 -6.14 -2.66
N PHE A 35 14.75 -4.96 -2.03
CA PHE A 35 15.65 -3.91 -2.47
C PHE A 35 17.12 -4.32 -2.37
N ILE A 36 17.50 -5.04 -1.31
CA ILE A 36 18.87 -5.49 -1.12
C ILE A 36 19.23 -6.63 -2.07
N ILE A 37 18.32 -7.56 -2.31
CA ILE A 37 18.52 -8.63 -3.29
C ILE A 37 18.74 -8.05 -4.70
N LYS A 38 17.90 -7.08 -5.12
CA LYS A 38 18.07 -6.37 -6.40
C LYS A 38 19.39 -5.62 -6.44
N LYS A 39 19.78 -4.96 -5.35
CA LYS A 39 21.06 -4.24 -5.25
C LYS A 39 22.25 -5.17 -5.42
N ILE A 40 22.24 -6.35 -4.78
CA ILE A 40 23.28 -7.38 -4.93
C ILE A 40 23.35 -7.86 -6.38
N ALA A 41 22.21 -8.14 -7.00
CA ALA A 41 22.13 -8.55 -8.40
C ALA A 41 22.76 -7.49 -9.33
N LEU A 42 22.33 -6.24 -9.20
CA LEU A 42 22.86 -5.12 -9.99
C LEU A 42 24.36 -4.89 -9.77
N LYS A 43 24.86 -5.02 -8.54
CA LYS A 43 26.29 -4.93 -8.25
C LYS A 43 27.07 -6.03 -8.94
N LYS A 44 26.59 -7.28 -8.88
CA LYS A 44 27.20 -8.42 -9.55
C LYS A 44 27.26 -8.23 -11.08
N LEU A 45 26.25 -7.60 -11.69
CA LEU A 45 26.26 -7.29 -13.12
C LEU A 45 27.28 -6.21 -13.49
N ASN A 46 27.39 -5.19 -12.64
CA ASN A 46 28.37 -4.13 -12.79
C ASN A 46 29.80 -4.68 -12.67
N ASP A 47 30.04 -5.59 -11.72
CA ASP A 47 31.34 -6.25 -11.54
C ASP A 47 31.73 -7.15 -12.73
N LEU A 48 30.73 -7.68 -13.45
CA LEU A 48 30.91 -8.42 -14.71
C LEU A 48 31.14 -7.52 -15.93
N GLY A 49 31.25 -6.19 -15.75
CA GLY A 49 31.49 -5.24 -16.84
C GLY A 49 30.27 -4.95 -17.73
N ASN A 50 29.06 -5.36 -17.32
CA ASN A 50 27.86 -5.05 -18.08
C ASN A 50 27.47 -3.57 -17.92
N LEU A 51 26.87 -3.01 -18.96
CA LEU A 51 26.26 -1.67 -18.91
C LEU A 51 25.32 -1.57 -17.72
N ARG A 52 25.48 -0.51 -16.92
CA ARG A 52 24.60 -0.22 -15.78
C ARG A 52 23.15 -0.11 -16.26
N ALA A 53 22.23 -0.62 -15.46
CA ALA A 53 20.79 -0.50 -15.74
C ALA A 53 20.35 0.96 -15.92
N SER A 54 20.94 1.88 -15.14
CA SER A 54 20.69 3.32 -15.26
C SER A 54 21.20 3.96 -16.55
N ALA A 55 22.10 3.29 -17.27
CA ALA A 55 22.68 3.76 -18.54
C ALA A 55 22.05 3.07 -19.76
N GLY A 56 20.91 2.38 -19.59
CA GLY A 56 20.20 1.67 -20.66
C GLY A 56 20.63 0.22 -20.89
N GLY A 57 21.41 -0.37 -19.97
CA GLY A 57 21.80 -1.78 -20.04
C GLY A 57 20.70 -2.75 -19.61
N TYR A 58 20.40 -3.76 -20.41
CA TYR A 58 19.37 -4.79 -20.13
C TYR A 58 19.91 -6.08 -19.49
N GLY A 59 21.18 -6.11 -19.07
CA GLY A 59 21.84 -7.30 -18.53
C GLY A 59 21.17 -7.90 -17.28
N TYR A 60 20.41 -7.09 -16.54
CA TYR A 60 19.71 -7.52 -15.33
C TYR A 60 18.59 -8.51 -15.58
N LEU A 61 17.97 -8.48 -16.76
CA LEU A 61 16.88 -9.39 -17.12
C LEU A 61 17.34 -10.85 -17.22
N LYS A 62 18.63 -11.10 -17.46
CA LYS A 62 19.19 -12.46 -17.51
C LYS A 62 19.55 -13.01 -16.13
N GLN A 63 19.56 -12.18 -15.08
CA GLN A 63 20.06 -12.59 -13.78
C GLN A 63 18.93 -13.08 -12.87
N TRP A 64 18.99 -14.35 -12.48
CA TRP A 64 17.98 -14.98 -11.62
C TRP A 64 17.78 -14.27 -10.28
N MET A 65 18.85 -13.75 -9.67
CA MET A 65 18.79 -13.02 -8.41
C MET A 65 17.96 -11.73 -8.52
N TRP A 66 17.98 -11.06 -9.67
CA TRP A 66 17.17 -9.87 -9.91
C TRP A 66 15.68 -10.21 -9.95
N TRP A 67 15.31 -11.30 -10.63
CA TRP A 67 13.95 -11.82 -10.66
C TRP A 67 13.45 -12.26 -9.29
N LEU A 68 14.30 -12.89 -8.49
CA LEU A 68 13.94 -13.25 -7.11
C LEU A 68 13.66 -12.01 -6.26
N GLY A 69 14.45 -10.95 -6.43
CA GLY A 69 14.16 -9.64 -5.84
C GLY A 69 12.83 -9.06 -6.35
N LEU A 70 12.48 -9.24 -7.61
CA LEU A 70 11.21 -8.76 -8.16
C LEU A 70 10.01 -9.56 -7.60
N LEU A 71 10.10 -10.88 -7.55
CA LEU A 71 9.07 -11.76 -6.98
C LEU A 71 8.80 -11.44 -5.50
N THR A 72 9.86 -11.29 -4.70
CA THR A 72 9.73 -10.94 -3.27
C THR A 72 9.10 -9.56 -3.05
N MET A 73 9.35 -8.59 -3.95
CA MET A 73 8.66 -7.30 -3.93
C MET A 73 7.16 -7.45 -4.21
N VAL A 74 6.77 -8.25 -5.21
CA VAL A 74 5.35 -8.48 -5.55
C VAL A 74 4.60 -9.09 -4.37
N VAL A 75 5.20 -10.08 -3.71
CA VAL A 75 4.63 -10.69 -2.50
C VAL A 75 4.49 -9.65 -1.38
N GLY A 76 5.51 -8.83 -1.18
CA GLY A 76 5.50 -7.75 -0.20
C GLY A 76 4.40 -6.72 -0.46
N GLU A 77 4.27 -6.22 -1.69
CA GLU A 77 3.24 -5.26 -2.06
C GLU A 77 1.83 -5.86 -1.99
N GLY A 78 1.67 -7.14 -2.32
CA GLY A 78 0.40 -7.85 -2.13
C GLY A 78 -0.02 -7.89 -0.65
N ALA A 79 0.91 -8.25 0.24
CA ALA A 79 0.66 -8.22 1.69
C ALA A 79 0.41 -6.80 2.22
N ASN A 80 1.07 -5.79 1.65
CA ASN A 80 0.86 -4.38 1.97
C ASN A 80 -0.56 -3.92 1.58
N LEU A 81 -1.03 -4.31 0.38
CA LEU A 81 -2.39 -4.01 -0.08
C LEU A 81 -3.44 -4.69 0.81
N LEU A 82 -3.21 -5.94 1.21
CA LEU A 82 -4.07 -6.63 2.18
C LEU A 82 -4.09 -5.90 3.53
N ALA A 83 -2.95 -5.38 3.99
CA ALA A 83 -2.89 -4.60 5.23
C ALA A 83 -3.78 -3.33 5.16
N TYR A 84 -3.87 -2.66 4.00
CA TYR A 84 -4.77 -1.52 3.81
C TYR A 84 -6.27 -1.89 3.88
N ALA A 85 -6.63 -3.16 3.68
CA ALA A 85 -8.01 -3.62 3.83
C ALA A 85 -8.40 -3.91 5.28
N PHE A 86 -7.42 -4.26 6.13
CA PHE A 86 -7.63 -4.67 7.53
C PHE A 86 -7.24 -3.61 8.56
N ALA A 87 -6.34 -2.69 8.20
CA ALA A 87 -5.81 -1.68 9.09
C ALA A 87 -5.85 -0.25 8.50
N PRO A 88 -5.87 0.76 9.37
CA PRO A 88 -5.77 2.15 9.00
C PRO A 88 -4.62 2.48 8.06
N ALA A 89 -4.91 3.19 6.97
CA ALA A 89 -3.86 3.73 6.09
C ALA A 89 -2.89 4.65 6.86
N ALA A 90 -3.41 5.36 7.88
CA ALA A 90 -2.59 6.13 8.80
C ALA A 90 -1.53 5.28 9.47
N LEU A 91 -1.85 4.05 9.92
CA LEU A 91 -0.90 3.14 10.57
C LEU A 91 -0.02 2.35 9.60
N VAL A 92 -0.52 2.01 8.42
CA VAL A 92 0.26 1.28 7.40
C VAL A 92 1.40 2.15 6.86
N THR A 93 1.20 3.47 6.74
CA THR A 93 2.20 4.41 6.21
C THR A 93 3.53 4.45 7.00
N PRO A 94 3.56 4.65 8.34
CA PRO A 94 4.79 4.60 9.13
C PRO A 94 5.41 3.21 9.22
N LEU A 95 4.60 2.14 9.05
CA LEU A 95 5.12 0.76 8.94
C LEU A 95 5.87 0.58 7.62
N GLY A 96 5.39 1.17 6.53
CA GLY A 96 6.10 1.18 5.25
C GLY A 96 7.51 1.79 5.36
N ALA A 97 7.71 2.77 6.23
CA ALA A 97 9.04 3.34 6.49
C ALA A 97 10.01 2.33 7.16
N LEU A 98 9.51 1.29 7.83
CA LEU A 98 10.32 0.20 8.36
C LEU A 98 11.01 -0.59 7.24
N SER A 99 10.45 -0.64 6.03
CA SER A 99 11.09 -1.32 4.90
C SER A 99 12.44 -0.69 4.55
N VAL A 100 12.58 0.64 4.70
CA VAL A 100 13.83 1.37 4.50
C VAL A 100 14.84 1.03 5.60
N LEU A 101 14.39 0.89 6.85
CA LEU A 101 15.24 0.46 7.96
C LEU A 101 15.75 -0.98 7.75
N VAL A 102 14.85 -1.89 7.37
CA VAL A 102 15.22 -3.28 7.05
C VAL A 102 16.24 -3.31 5.92
N ALA A 103 16.02 -2.55 4.84
CA ALA A 103 16.97 -2.42 3.75
C ALA A 103 18.32 -1.87 4.24
N ALA A 104 18.35 -0.84 5.07
CA ALA A 104 19.58 -0.26 5.60
C ALA A 104 20.38 -1.26 6.45
N VAL A 105 19.72 -2.00 7.34
CA VAL A 105 20.34 -3.03 8.19
C VAL A 105 20.88 -4.19 7.34
N LEU A 106 20.08 -4.68 6.39
CA LEU A 106 20.48 -5.75 5.47
C LEU A 106 21.63 -5.31 4.54
N SER A 107 21.63 -4.07 4.07
CA SER A 107 22.72 -3.51 3.25
C SER A 107 24.03 -3.51 4.03
N SER A 108 23.99 -3.11 5.31
CA SER A 108 25.19 -3.13 6.16
C SER A 108 25.71 -4.55 6.39
N LYS A 109 24.82 -5.52 6.58
CA LYS A 109 25.18 -6.92 6.87
C LYS A 109 25.66 -7.70 5.63
N PHE A 110 24.94 -7.60 4.51
CA PHE A 110 25.21 -8.40 3.31
C PHE A 110 26.19 -7.75 2.33
N LEU A 111 26.22 -6.41 2.26
CA LEU A 111 27.12 -5.69 1.33
C LEU A 111 28.36 -5.13 2.03
N ASN A 112 28.48 -5.29 3.36
CA ASN A 112 29.52 -4.67 4.19
C ASN A 112 29.64 -3.15 3.98
N GLU A 113 28.53 -2.51 3.60
CA GLU A 113 28.50 -1.07 3.43
C GLU A 113 28.42 -0.38 4.80
N LYS A 114 29.33 0.56 5.03
CA LYS A 114 29.30 1.40 6.24
C LYS A 114 28.22 2.46 6.04
N LEU A 115 27.17 2.41 6.87
CA LEU A 115 26.18 3.48 6.96
C LEU A 115 26.87 4.78 7.38
N ASN A 116 26.73 5.81 6.53
CA ASN A 116 27.22 7.15 6.83
C ASN A 116 26.54 7.70 8.10
N PHE A 117 27.18 8.65 8.79
CA PHE A 117 26.65 9.23 10.04
C PHE A 117 25.25 9.84 9.84
N ILE A 118 25.04 10.53 8.70
CA ILE A 118 23.73 11.02 8.26
C ILE A 118 22.71 9.88 8.11
N GLY A 119 23.12 8.72 7.59
CA GLY A 119 22.26 7.55 7.44
C GLY A 119 21.85 6.94 8.77
N LYS A 120 22.77 6.92 9.75
CA LYS A 120 22.48 6.47 11.12
C LYS A 120 21.49 7.41 11.82
N ILE A 121 21.68 8.72 11.70
CA ILE A 121 20.75 9.72 12.23
C ILE A 121 19.38 9.57 11.56
N GLY A 122 19.33 9.41 10.23
CA GLY A 122 18.07 9.21 9.50
C GLY A 122 17.33 7.94 9.94
N CYS A 123 18.04 6.83 10.16
CA CYS A 123 17.44 5.60 10.69
C CYS A 123 16.87 5.83 12.10
N PHE A 124 17.63 6.49 12.97
CA PHE A 124 17.18 6.80 14.33
C PHE A 124 15.92 7.68 14.33
N LEU A 125 15.92 8.73 13.50
CA LEU A 125 14.77 9.63 13.36
C LEU A 125 13.53 8.92 12.78
N CYS A 126 13.73 7.99 11.84
CA CYS A 126 12.65 7.16 11.28
C CYS A 126 12.02 6.27 12.36
N ILE A 127 12.82 5.61 13.19
CA ILE A 127 12.33 4.78 14.31
C ILE A 127 11.50 5.64 15.27
N ILE A 128 12.03 6.80 15.67
CA ILE A 128 11.31 7.72 16.56
C ILE A 128 10.00 8.19 15.93
N GLY A 129 10.02 8.61 14.67
CA GLY A 129 8.83 9.08 13.95
C GLY A 129 7.75 8.00 13.86
N SER A 130 8.11 6.78 13.46
CA SER A 130 7.17 5.67 13.37
C SER A 130 6.59 5.30 14.74
N VAL A 131 7.39 5.26 15.80
CA VAL A 131 6.91 4.94 17.17
C VAL A 131 5.99 6.02 17.71
N ILE A 132 6.37 7.30 17.61
CA ILE A 132 5.55 8.42 18.07
C ILE A 132 4.21 8.42 17.34
N PHE A 133 4.22 8.21 16.02
CA PHE A 133 3.01 8.16 15.22
C PHE A 133 2.11 6.99 15.63
N VAL A 134 2.64 5.78 15.78
CA VAL A 134 1.84 4.59 16.14
C VAL A 134 1.20 4.76 17.52
N ILE A 135 1.92 5.34 18.50
CA ILE A 135 1.40 5.56 19.87
C ILE A 135 0.31 6.65 19.89
N HIS A 136 0.50 7.73 19.15
CA HIS A 136 -0.45 8.86 19.12
C HIS A 136 -1.53 8.70 18.05
N SER A 137 -1.55 7.59 17.31
CA SER A 137 -2.49 7.41 16.21
C SER A 137 -3.92 7.45 16.76
N PRO A 138 -4.70 8.52 16.47
CA PRO A 138 -6.07 8.58 16.93
C PRO A 138 -6.86 7.48 16.22
N LYS A 139 -7.68 6.73 16.97
CA LYS A 139 -8.67 5.78 16.43
C LYS A 139 -9.84 6.52 15.78
N THR A 140 -9.56 7.59 15.04
CA THR A 140 -10.56 8.39 14.34
C THR A 140 -11.29 7.49 13.36
N GLU A 141 -12.60 7.65 13.27
CA GLU A 141 -13.47 6.95 12.33
C GLU A 141 -12.88 7.06 10.93
N GLU A 142 -12.28 5.97 10.51
CA GLU A 142 -11.82 5.85 9.15
C GLU A 142 -13.05 5.74 8.25
N ILE A 143 -12.91 6.27 7.04
CA ILE A 143 -13.87 6.01 5.96
C ILE A 143 -13.87 4.50 5.72
N GLN A 144 -14.77 3.79 6.37
CA GLN A 144 -14.93 2.34 6.30
C GLN A 144 -15.83 1.95 5.13
N GLU A 145 -16.65 2.88 4.65
CA GLU A 145 -17.52 2.67 3.50
C GLU A 145 -16.94 3.26 2.21
N PHE A 146 -16.99 2.46 1.14
CA PHE A 146 -16.62 2.89 -0.21
C PHE A 146 -17.53 4.00 -0.75
N SER A 147 -18.80 4.03 -0.32
CA SER A 147 -19.79 5.06 -0.65
C SER A 147 -19.33 6.47 -0.22
N GLU A 148 -18.79 6.60 0.99
CA GLU A 148 -18.22 7.84 1.51
C GLU A 148 -16.92 8.23 0.79
N LEU A 149 -16.10 7.25 0.42
CA LEU A 149 -14.90 7.49 -0.38
C LEU A 149 -15.26 8.07 -1.75
N GLN A 150 -16.27 7.50 -2.43
CA GLN A 150 -16.74 8.02 -3.73
C GLN A 150 -17.19 9.47 -3.61
N ASN A 151 -18.01 9.81 -2.61
CA ASN A 151 -18.46 11.18 -2.38
C ASN A 151 -17.29 12.13 -2.09
N LYS A 152 -16.28 11.69 -1.35
CA LYS A 152 -15.06 12.48 -1.07
C LYS A 152 -14.15 12.64 -2.29
N ILE A 153 -14.10 11.67 -3.21
CA ILE A 153 -13.31 11.78 -4.44
C ILE A 153 -13.87 12.85 -5.38
N PHE A 154 -15.21 13.00 -5.43
CA PHE A 154 -15.86 14.07 -6.21
C PHE A 154 -15.87 15.43 -5.51
N ASP A 155 -15.40 15.50 -4.26
CA ASP A 155 -15.27 16.76 -3.56
C ASP A 155 -14.26 17.67 -4.27
N PHE A 156 -14.60 18.95 -4.37
CA PHE A 156 -13.78 19.96 -5.05
C PHE A 156 -12.37 20.04 -4.44
N LEU A 157 -12.26 19.81 -3.13
CA LEU A 157 -10.99 19.76 -2.40
C LEU A 157 -10.10 18.59 -2.84
N PHE A 158 -10.67 17.42 -3.15
CA PHE A 158 -9.88 16.27 -3.59
C PHE A 158 -9.40 16.44 -5.03
N ILE A 159 -10.27 16.92 -5.92
CA ILE A 159 -9.92 17.17 -7.32
C ILE A 159 -8.81 18.23 -7.41
N SER A 160 -8.95 19.33 -6.65
CA SER A 160 -7.91 20.37 -6.59
C SER A 160 -6.58 19.84 -6.04
N TYR A 161 -6.61 19.00 -5.00
CA TYR A 161 -5.41 18.33 -4.47
C TYR A 161 -4.69 17.48 -5.53
N VAL A 162 -5.42 16.63 -6.27
CA VAL A 162 -4.84 15.80 -7.35
C VAL A 162 -4.23 16.68 -8.44
N LEU A 163 -4.93 17.73 -8.86
CA LEU A 163 -4.44 18.68 -9.87
C LEU A 163 -3.17 19.39 -9.40
N THR A 164 -3.14 19.87 -8.15
CA THR A 164 -1.96 20.50 -7.56
C THR A 164 -0.76 19.55 -7.57
N ILE A 165 -0.92 18.28 -7.18
CA ILE A 165 0.19 17.32 -7.21
C ILE A 165 0.70 17.09 -8.63
N PHE A 166 -0.20 16.96 -9.61
CA PHE A 166 0.19 16.74 -11.00
C PHE A 166 0.96 17.95 -11.56
N VAL A 167 0.45 19.17 -11.33
CA VAL A 167 1.11 20.42 -11.73
C VAL A 167 2.46 20.56 -11.05
N MET A 168 2.55 20.35 -9.73
CA MET A 168 3.81 20.43 -8.99
C MET A 168 4.83 19.41 -9.50
N THR A 169 4.41 18.17 -9.74
CA THR A 169 5.27 17.12 -10.29
C THR A 169 5.79 17.48 -11.68
N LEU A 170 4.93 18.03 -12.55
CA LEU A 170 5.34 18.50 -13.88
C LEU A 170 6.34 19.65 -13.81
N ILE A 171 6.12 20.63 -12.93
CA ILE A 171 7.04 21.76 -12.74
C ILE A 171 8.41 21.25 -12.28
N ILE A 172 8.46 20.35 -11.29
CA ILE A 172 9.72 19.78 -10.81
C ILE A 172 10.41 18.99 -11.94
N LYS A 173 9.66 18.21 -12.71
CA LYS A 173 10.21 17.44 -13.84
C LYS A 173 10.76 18.32 -14.96
N ILE A 174 10.05 19.36 -15.38
CA ILE A 174 10.45 20.18 -16.53
C ILE A 174 11.55 21.17 -16.15
N VAL A 175 11.52 21.74 -14.95
CA VAL A 175 12.45 22.82 -14.56
C VAL A 175 13.64 22.29 -13.74
N PHE A 176 13.40 21.42 -12.77
CA PHE A 176 14.42 21.04 -11.78
C PHE A 176 15.19 19.78 -12.17
N VAL A 177 14.56 18.78 -12.80
CA VAL A 177 15.27 17.57 -13.25
C VAL A 177 16.39 17.87 -14.26
N PRO A 178 16.20 18.67 -15.33
CA PRO A 178 17.30 18.91 -16.27
C PRO A 178 18.45 19.72 -15.66
N ARG A 179 18.17 20.58 -14.66
CA ARG A 179 19.16 21.48 -14.07
C ARG A 179 19.89 20.89 -12.85
N PHE A 180 19.19 20.08 -12.05
CA PHE A 180 19.67 19.58 -10.76
C PHE A 180 19.50 18.06 -10.56
N GLY A 181 18.90 17.33 -11.51
CA GLY A 181 18.61 15.90 -11.34
C GLY A 181 19.85 15.04 -11.13
N ASN A 182 20.94 15.32 -11.85
CA ASN A 182 22.18 14.53 -11.74
C ASN A 182 23.07 14.92 -10.55
N THR A 183 22.82 16.07 -9.92
CA THR A 183 23.63 16.58 -8.81
C THR A 183 22.95 16.43 -7.46
N ASN A 184 21.62 16.54 -7.40
CA ASN A 184 20.85 16.54 -6.17
C ASN A 184 19.73 15.49 -6.17
N VAL A 185 19.90 14.44 -5.36
CA VAL A 185 18.90 13.35 -5.20
C VAL A 185 17.56 13.86 -4.64
N VAL A 186 17.57 15.01 -3.95
CA VAL A 186 16.40 15.66 -3.35
C VAL A 186 15.29 15.92 -4.38
N VAL A 187 15.64 16.25 -5.64
CA VAL A 187 14.65 16.50 -6.70
C VAL A 187 13.79 15.25 -6.94
N TYR A 188 14.41 14.08 -7.01
CA TYR A 188 13.69 12.81 -7.17
C TYR A 188 12.91 12.41 -5.91
N LEU A 189 13.41 12.74 -4.72
CA LEU A 189 12.68 12.52 -3.47
C LEU A 189 11.38 13.35 -3.43
N LEU A 190 11.41 14.61 -3.86
CA LEU A 190 10.22 15.46 -3.91
C LEU A 190 9.16 14.92 -4.89
N ILE A 191 9.59 14.50 -6.08
CA ILE A 191 8.70 13.88 -7.07
C ILE A 191 8.07 12.60 -6.50
N CYS A 192 8.89 11.72 -5.90
CA CYS A 192 8.42 10.46 -5.34
C CYS A 192 7.45 10.67 -4.17
N SER A 193 7.72 11.64 -3.28
CA SER A 193 6.81 11.96 -2.17
C SER A 193 5.46 12.48 -2.66
N ALA A 194 5.45 13.35 -3.68
CA ALA A 194 4.22 13.91 -4.23
C ALA A 194 3.36 12.84 -4.93
N ILE A 195 3.97 11.97 -5.73
CA ILE A 195 3.25 10.87 -6.37
C ILE A 195 2.85 9.81 -5.33
N GLY A 196 3.73 9.53 -4.36
CA GLY A 196 3.52 8.53 -3.33
C GLY A 196 2.30 8.83 -2.45
N SER A 197 2.03 10.10 -2.13
CA SER A 197 0.82 10.45 -1.38
C SER A 197 -0.47 10.14 -2.15
N LEU A 198 -0.48 10.28 -3.49
CA LEU A 198 -1.61 9.85 -4.33
C LEU A 198 -1.74 8.32 -4.36
N THR A 199 -0.61 7.60 -4.43
CA THR A 199 -0.61 6.14 -4.44
C THR A 199 -1.24 5.56 -3.18
N VAL A 200 -0.99 6.12 -1.99
CA VAL A 200 -1.60 5.64 -0.74
C VAL A 200 -3.13 5.76 -0.78
N VAL A 201 -3.66 6.88 -1.30
CA VAL A 201 -5.11 7.07 -1.44
C VAL A 201 -5.70 6.07 -2.44
N PHE A 202 -5.02 5.85 -3.56
CA PHE A 202 -5.45 4.88 -4.56
C PHE A 202 -5.44 3.44 -4.00
N CYS A 203 -4.38 3.04 -3.31
CA CYS A 203 -4.30 1.73 -2.64
C CYS A 203 -5.43 1.54 -1.63
N LYS A 204 -5.75 2.57 -0.84
CA LYS A 204 -6.88 2.52 0.10
C LYS A 204 -8.21 2.36 -0.64
N GLY A 205 -8.42 3.10 -1.73
CA GLY A 205 -9.65 3.00 -2.52
C GLY A 205 -9.82 1.63 -3.19
N VAL A 206 -8.75 1.06 -3.74
CA VAL A 206 -8.75 -0.29 -4.31
C VAL A 206 -9.02 -1.34 -3.21
N ALA A 207 -8.38 -1.23 -2.06
CA ALA A 207 -8.57 -2.15 -0.95
C ALA A 207 -10.04 -2.15 -0.45
N LEU A 208 -10.64 -0.97 -0.30
CA LEU A 208 -12.06 -0.83 0.06
C LEU A 208 -12.98 -1.39 -1.03
N GLY A 209 -12.72 -1.13 -2.31
CA GLY A 209 -13.53 -1.67 -3.41
C GLY A 209 -13.46 -3.20 -3.50
N ILE A 210 -12.30 -3.80 -3.24
CA ILE A 210 -12.16 -5.26 -3.16
C ILE A 210 -12.95 -5.80 -1.96
N LYS A 211 -12.82 -5.15 -0.79
CA LYS A 211 -13.55 -5.54 0.43
C LYS A 211 -15.05 -5.55 0.20
N GLU A 212 -15.60 -4.50 -0.39
CA GLU A 212 -17.04 -4.41 -0.71
C GLU A 212 -17.46 -5.43 -1.77
N THR A 213 -16.63 -5.75 -2.75
CA THR A 213 -16.94 -6.80 -3.74
C THR A 213 -17.03 -8.18 -3.08
N VAL A 214 -16.14 -8.47 -2.12
CA VAL A 214 -16.12 -9.74 -1.39
C VAL A 214 -17.29 -9.83 -0.41
N GLU A 215 -17.53 -8.79 0.40
CA GLU A 215 -18.64 -8.72 1.36
C GLU A 215 -20.00 -8.65 0.65
N GLY A 216 -20.10 -7.93 -0.46
CA GLY A 216 -21.30 -7.89 -1.31
C GLY A 216 -21.59 -9.24 -1.98
N GLY A 217 -20.55 -10.01 -2.32
CA GLY A 217 -20.68 -11.39 -2.79
C GLY A 217 -21.25 -12.32 -1.72
N GLU A 218 -20.79 -12.19 -0.47
CA GLU A 218 -21.32 -12.95 0.68
C GLU A 218 -22.75 -12.53 1.02
N VAL A 219 -23.10 -11.25 0.98
CA VAL A 219 -24.48 -10.78 1.23
C VAL A 219 -25.43 -11.26 0.12
N ILE A 220 -24.98 -11.39 -1.13
CA ILE A 220 -25.80 -11.95 -2.23
C ILE A 220 -25.93 -13.48 -2.10
N GLN A 221 -24.89 -14.17 -1.66
CA GLN A 221 -24.90 -15.61 -1.40
C GLN A 221 -25.76 -15.96 -0.18
N ASP A 222 -25.65 -15.20 0.90
CA ASP A 222 -26.44 -15.36 2.11
C ASP A 222 -27.90 -14.99 1.86
N ARG A 223 -28.19 -13.92 1.09
CA ARG A 223 -29.57 -13.61 0.65
C ARG A 223 -30.16 -14.71 -0.26
N LYS A 224 -29.34 -15.44 -1.01
CA LYS A 224 -29.78 -16.64 -1.76
C LYS A 224 -30.01 -17.86 -0.86
N LEU A 225 -29.29 -17.99 0.26
CA LEU A 225 -29.41 -19.12 1.19
C LEU A 225 -30.48 -18.92 2.27
N THR A 226 -30.66 -17.71 2.81
CA THR A 226 -31.72 -17.40 3.80
C THR A 226 -33.09 -17.15 3.18
N ASN A 227 -33.20 -17.02 1.86
CA ASN A 227 -34.47 -16.65 1.22
C ASN A 227 -34.81 -17.44 -0.06
N PRO A 228 -34.86 -18.79 -0.02
CA PRO A 228 -35.50 -19.55 -1.10
C PRO A 228 -36.98 -19.15 -1.29
N VAL A 229 -37.63 -18.65 -0.22
CA VAL A 229 -39.03 -18.23 -0.22
C VAL A 229 -39.26 -16.91 -0.97
N LEU A 230 -38.27 -15.99 -0.99
CA LEU A 230 -38.38 -14.71 -1.71
C LEU A 230 -38.18 -14.88 -3.23
N SER A 231 -37.37 -15.86 -3.66
CA SER A 231 -37.27 -16.26 -5.06
C SER A 231 -38.58 -16.88 -5.57
N ILE A 232 -39.24 -17.72 -4.76
CA ILE A 232 -40.56 -18.29 -5.09
C ILE A 232 -41.65 -17.22 -5.07
N LYS A 233 -41.65 -16.28 -4.11
CA LYS A 233 -42.62 -15.17 -4.07
C LYS A 233 -42.50 -14.25 -5.29
N ASN A 234 -41.29 -13.91 -5.71
CA ASN A 234 -41.09 -13.09 -6.92
C ASN A 234 -41.44 -13.86 -8.21
N TRP A 235 -41.22 -15.19 -8.25
CA TRP A 235 -41.67 -16.02 -9.36
C TRP A 235 -43.21 -16.13 -9.43
N TYR A 236 -43.87 -16.27 -8.27
CA TYR A 236 -45.34 -16.29 -8.17
C TYR A 236 -45.96 -14.94 -8.55
N LEU A 237 -45.40 -13.83 -8.08
CA LEU A 237 -45.86 -12.48 -8.42
C LEU A 237 -45.63 -12.13 -9.90
N SER A 238 -44.49 -12.55 -10.47
CA SER A 238 -44.22 -12.36 -11.90
C SER A 238 -45.09 -13.24 -12.79
N GLY A 239 -45.46 -14.46 -12.35
CA GLY A 239 -46.42 -15.32 -13.05
C GLY A 239 -47.87 -14.82 -12.98
N PHE A 240 -48.26 -14.16 -11.88
CA PHE A 240 -49.62 -13.64 -11.69
C PHE A 240 -49.86 -12.32 -12.45
N LEU A 241 -48.82 -11.50 -12.63
CA LEU A 241 -48.88 -10.26 -13.41
C LEU A 241 -48.83 -10.49 -14.92
N ASN A 242 -48.23 -11.59 -15.38
CA ASN A 242 -48.13 -11.91 -16.81
C ASN A 242 -49.37 -12.65 -17.38
N ASN A 243 -50.40 -12.91 -16.56
CA ASN A 243 -51.63 -13.59 -16.98
C ASN A 243 -52.86 -12.66 -16.90
N ARG A 244 -52.63 -11.34 -16.80
CA ARG A 244 -53.62 -10.26 -16.65
C ARG A 244 -53.46 -9.16 -17.72
N GLN A 245 -52.81 -9.48 -18.84
CA GLN A 245 -52.87 -8.77 -20.12
C GLN A 245 -53.03 -9.81 -21.23
#